data_AF-A0A7V3RGA2-F1
#
_entry.id   AF-A0A7V3RGA2-F1
#
_cell.length_a   1.000
_cell.length_b   1.000
_cell.length_c   1.000
_cell.angle_alpha   90.00
_cell.angle_beta   90.00
_cell.angle_gamma   90.00
#
_symmetry.space_group_name_H-M   'P 1'
#
loop_
_entity.id
_entity.type
_entity.pdbx_description
1 polymer ?
#
loop_
_entity_poly.entity_id
_entity_poly.type
_entity_poly.pdbx_seq_one_letter_code
_entity_poly.pdbx_strand_id
1 'polypeptide(L)'
;MMRADIFAEIIFMVAILLAIISLIIFGIIIKRLLTLIGGRGIWIFPVIGSIFLIAVAVLHIYRIVFYFPLLSTAGPGDLFDLIIGSLALARYESFLFLGAGLFPLIGGILYYSASSK
;
A
#
# COMPACT_ATOMS: atom_id res chain seq x y z
N MET A 1 -18.89 21.66 1.96
CA MET A 1 -17.63 21.66 1.17
C MET A 1 -16.78 20.52 1.72
N MET A 2 -16.58 19.44 0.97
CA MET A 2 -15.75 18.32 1.43
C MET A 2 -14.28 18.77 1.34
N ARG A 3 -13.67 19.12 2.48
CA ARG A 3 -12.25 19.44 2.55
C ARG A 3 -11.52 18.20 3.03
N ALA A 4 -10.38 17.91 2.40
CA ALA A 4 -9.46 16.90 2.90
C ALA A 4 -9.05 17.24 4.33
N ASP A 5 -9.12 16.27 5.24
CA ASP A 5 -8.56 16.45 6.58
C ASP A 5 -7.05 16.27 6.49
N ILE A 6 -6.34 17.41 6.42
CA ILE A 6 -4.89 17.46 6.25
C ILE A 6 -4.15 16.64 7.32
N PHE A 7 -4.66 16.62 8.56
CA PHE A 7 -4.03 15.83 9.62
C PHE A 7 -4.19 14.34 9.35
N ALA A 8 -5.38 13.90 8.94
CA ALA A 8 -5.61 12.51 8.56
C ALA A 8 -4.72 12.08 7.38
N GLU A 9 -4.58 12.91 6.35
CA GLU A 9 -3.74 12.60 5.19
C GLU A 9 -2.25 12.50 5.56
N ILE A 10 -1.76 13.37 6.45
CA ILE A 10 -0.37 13.29 6.94
C ILE A 10 -0.16 12.00 7.72
N ILE A 11 -1.06 11.67 8.65
CA ILE A 11 -0.97 10.44 9.46
C ILE A 11 -0.98 9.21 8.55
N PHE A 12 -1.87 9.19 7.56
CA PHE A 12 -1.98 8.10 6.59
C PHE A 12 -0.69 7.93 5.78
N MET A 13 -0.12 9.02 5.25
CA MET A 13 1.13 8.98 4.49
C MET A 13 2.32 8.51 5.34
N VAL A 14 2.41 8.99 6.58
CA VAL A 14 3.45 8.52 7.52
C VAL A 14 3.29 7.03 7.80
N ALA A 15 2.06 6.55 8.03
CA ALA A 15 1.78 5.13 8.24
C ALA A 15 2.20 4.27 7.04
N ILE A 16 1.91 4.71 5.81
CA ILE A 16 2.36 4.02 4.58
C ILE A 16 3.89 3.95 4.51
N LEU A 17 4.59 5.07 4.75
CA LEU A 17 6.05 5.10 4.68
C LEU A 17 6.69 4.15 5.71
N LEU A 18 6.18 4.16 6.94
CA LEU A 18 6.63 3.24 7.98
C LEU A 18 6.35 1.79 7.60
N ALA A 19 5.18 1.49 7.03
CA ALA A 19 4.84 0.14 6.57
C ALA A 19 5.74 -0.33 5.41
N ILE A 20 6.07 0.55 4.45
CA ILE A 20 7.03 0.26 3.38
C ILE A 20 8.40 -0.14 3.96
N ILE A 21 8.93 0.69 4.87
CA ILE A 21 10.22 0.42 5.52
C ILE A 21 10.17 -0.90 6.30
N SER A 22 9.09 -1.13 7.05
CA SER A 22 8.87 -2.37 7.80
C SER A 22 8.90 -3.61 6.91
N LEU A 23 8.20 -3.58 5.77
CA LEU A 23 8.17 -4.70 4.82
C LEU A 23 9.53 -4.96 4.16
N ILE A 24 10.31 -3.91 3.85
CA ILE A 24 11.67 -4.05 3.33
C ILE A 24 12.56 -4.71 4.38
N ILE A 25 12.52 -4.24 5.63
CA ILE A 25 13.28 -4.83 6.74
C ILE A 25 12.86 -6.30 6.93
N PHE A 26 11.56 -6.59 6.92
CA PHE A 26 11.05 -7.96 7.01
C PHE A 26 11.61 -8.87 5.91
N GLY A 27 11.63 -8.40 4.65
CA GLY A 27 12.26 -9.12 3.55
C GLY A 27 13.76 -9.37 3.78
N ILE A 28 14.50 -8.37 4.25
CA ILE A 28 15.94 -8.50 4.56
C ILE A 28 16.16 -9.53 5.68
N ILE A 29 15.33 -9.53 6.73
CA ILE A 29 15.40 -10.50 7.83
C ILE A 29 15.17 -11.91 7.29
N ILE A 30 14.10 -12.15 6.53
CA ILE A 30 13.84 -13.46 5.92
C ILE A 30 15.03 -13.87 5.05
N LYS A 31 15.59 -12.96 4.24
CA LYS A 31 16.75 -13.28 3.39
C LYS A 31 17.93 -13.82 4.18
N ARG A 32 18.22 -13.22 5.35
CA ARG A 32 19.29 -13.67 6.25
C ARG A 32 18.97 -14.99 6.95
N LEU A 33 17.71 -15.22 7.28
CA LEU A 33 17.30 -16.48 7.92
C LEU A 33 17.31 -17.64 6.91
N LEU A 34 16.89 -17.39 5.67
CA LEU A 34 16.92 -18.38 4.58
C LEU A 34 18.31 -18.95 4.32
N THR A 35 19.37 -18.14 4.48
CA THR A 35 20.74 -18.64 4.31
C THR A 35 21.12 -19.70 5.36
N LEU A 36 20.48 -19.69 6.53
CA LEU A 36 20.73 -20.69 7.58
C LEU A 36 20.07 -22.04 7.30
N ILE A 37 18.93 -22.03 6.60
CA ILE A 37 18.14 -23.22 6.29
C ILE A 37 18.28 -23.69 4.83
N GLY A 38 19.22 -23.11 4.07
CA GLY A 38 19.43 -23.44 2.65
C GLY A 38 18.29 -23.05 1.70
N GLY A 39 17.27 -22.34 2.19
CA GLY A 39 16.13 -21.86 1.40
C GLY A 39 16.49 -20.68 0.50
N ARG A 40 15.74 -20.45 -0.58
CA ARG A 40 15.93 -19.31 -1.49
C ARG A 40 14.60 -18.67 -1.88
N GLY A 41 14.63 -17.36 -2.14
CA GLY A 41 13.54 -16.64 -2.83
C GLY A 41 12.35 -16.17 -1.98
N ILE A 42 12.09 -16.75 -0.79
CA ILE A 42 10.91 -16.38 0.03
C ILE A 42 10.94 -14.91 0.48
N TRP A 43 12.13 -14.33 0.62
CA TRP A 43 12.34 -12.92 1.00
C TRP A 43 11.76 -11.90 0.01
N ILE A 44 11.47 -12.30 -1.22
CA ILE A 44 10.93 -11.42 -2.26
C ILE A 44 9.47 -11.04 -1.96
N PHE A 45 8.72 -11.91 -1.28
CA PHE A 45 7.30 -11.70 -0.99
C PHE A 45 7.03 -10.41 -0.17
N PRO A 46 7.71 -10.16 0.97
CA PRO A 46 7.61 -8.88 1.67
C PRO A 46 7.96 -7.66 0.81
N VAL A 47 8.99 -7.80 -0.06
CA VAL A 47 9.43 -6.72 -0.95
C VAL A 47 8.40 -6.42 -2.03
N ILE A 48 7.71 -7.43 -2.57
CA ILE A 48 6.57 -7.20 -3.46
C ILE A 48 5.47 -6.42 -2.72
N GLY A 49 5.19 -6.76 -1.46
CA GLY A 49 4.24 -6.02 -0.63
C GLY A 49 4.58 -4.54 -0.48
N SER A 50 5.86 -4.19 -0.36
CA SER A 50 6.27 -2.77 -0.30
C SER A 50 6.09 -2.05 -1.63
N ILE A 51 6.28 -2.73 -2.77
CA ILE A 51 5.98 -2.17 -4.11
C ILE A 51 4.49 -1.83 -4.23
N PHE A 52 3.60 -2.69 -3.74
CA PHE A 52 2.16 -2.40 -3.68
C PHE A 52 1.87 -1.14 -2.86
N LEU A 53 2.49 -0.97 -1.68
CA LEU A 53 2.32 0.23 -0.85
C LEU A 53 2.88 1.50 -1.51
N ILE A 54 3.98 1.40 -2.27
CA ILE A 54 4.47 2.53 -3.07
C ILE A 54 3.42 2.94 -4.11
N ALA A 55 2.80 1.98 -4.79
CA ALA A 55 1.72 2.28 -5.73
C ALA A 55 0.50 2.91 -5.04
N VAL A 56 0.14 2.46 -3.83
CA VAL A 56 -0.90 3.12 -3.01
C VAL A 56 -0.53 4.58 -2.75
N ALA A 57 0.69 4.85 -2.27
CA ALA A 57 1.15 6.21 -1.99
C ALA A 57 1.01 7.12 -3.21
N VAL A 58 1.42 6.65 -4.39
CA VAL A 58 1.32 7.41 -5.64
C VAL A 58 -0.14 7.70 -6.01
N LEU A 59 -1.01 6.70 -6.01
CA LEU A 59 -2.43 6.88 -6.33
C LEU A 59 -3.13 7.80 -5.33
N HIS A 60 -2.78 7.68 -4.05
CA HIS A 60 -3.36 8.46 -2.99
C HIS A 60 -2.96 9.94 -3.07
N ILE A 61 -1.67 10.22 -3.31
CA ILE A 61 -1.19 11.58 -3.58
C ILE A 61 -1.90 12.14 -4.82
N TYR A 62 -2.03 11.36 -5.89
CA TYR A 62 -2.76 11.79 -7.09
C TYR A 62 -4.23 12.14 -6.76
N ARG A 63 -4.92 11.32 -5.97
CA ARG A 63 -6.31 11.59 -5.56
C ARG A 63 -6.42 12.89 -4.74
N ILE A 64 -5.51 13.12 -3.80
CA ILE A 64 -5.49 14.34 -2.99
C ILE A 64 -5.18 15.57 -3.84
N VAL A 65 -4.18 15.50 -4.74
CA VAL A 65 -3.72 16.66 -5.51
C VAL A 65 -4.71 17.03 -6.62
N PHE A 66 -5.39 16.05 -7.23
CA PHE A 66 -6.29 16.31 -8.36
C PHE A 66 -7.76 16.33 -7.96
N TYR A 67 -8.29 15.26 -7.34
CA TYR A 67 -9.73 15.14 -7.12
C TYR A 67 -10.24 16.03 -5.99
N PHE A 68 -9.50 16.12 -4.88
CA PHE A 68 -10.00 16.85 -3.70
C PHE A 68 -10.14 18.37 -3.94
N PRO A 69 -9.20 19.06 -4.61
CA PRO A 69 -9.40 20.45 -5.01
C PRO A 69 -10.59 20.64 -5.94
N LEU A 70 -10.73 19.79 -6.97
CA LEU A 70 -11.82 19.89 -7.94
C LEU A 70 -13.19 19.65 -7.27
N LEU A 71 -13.29 18.65 -6.41
CA LEU A 71 -14.50 18.39 -5.61
C LEU A 71 -14.87 19.55 -4.68
N SER A 72 -13.90 20.37 -4.26
CA SER A 72 -14.17 21.53 -3.42
C SER A 72 -14.82 22.69 -4.19
N THR A 73 -14.60 22.77 -5.52
CA THR A 73 -15.13 23.84 -6.39
C THR A 73 -16.15 23.35 -7.42
N ALA A 74 -16.48 22.06 -7.42
CA ALA A 74 -17.38 21.44 -8.40
C ALA A 74 -18.80 22.01 -8.34
N GLY A 75 -19.39 22.20 -9.52
CA GLY A 75 -20.80 22.54 -9.69
C GLY A 75 -21.67 21.28 -9.85
N PRO A 76 -23.00 21.44 -10.02
CA PRO A 76 -23.90 20.30 -10.18
C PRO A 76 -23.63 19.44 -11.43
N GLY A 77 -22.99 20.02 -12.46
CA GLY A 77 -22.74 19.35 -13.74
C GLY A 77 -21.54 18.40 -13.77
N ASP A 78 -20.56 18.60 -12.89
CA ASP A 78 -19.30 17.85 -12.86
C ASP A 78 -19.07 17.10 -11.53
N LEU A 79 -19.85 17.41 -10.49
CA LEU A 79 -19.72 16.80 -9.16
C LEU A 79 -19.79 15.27 -9.18
N PHE A 80 -20.77 14.69 -9.90
CA PHE A 80 -20.95 13.24 -9.91
C PHE A 80 -19.78 12.52 -10.60
N ASP A 81 -19.29 13.04 -11.72
CA ASP A 81 -18.16 12.45 -12.45
C ASP A 81 -16.87 12.48 -11.61
N LEU A 82 -16.64 13.59 -10.90
CA LEU A 82 -15.52 13.72 -9.97
C LEU A 82 -15.62 12.74 -8.79
N ILE A 83 -16.82 12.55 -8.23
CA ILE A 83 -17.05 11.56 -7.16
C ILE A 83 -16.76 10.14 -7.65
N ILE A 84 -17.30 9.78 -8.82
CA ILE A 84 -17.12 8.44 -9.39
C ILE A 84 -15.63 8.18 -9.66
N GLY A 85 -14.91 9.15 -10.23
CA GLY A 85 -13.48 9.02 -10.48
C GLY A 85 -12.66 8.87 -9.18
N SER A 86 -12.97 9.67 -8.16
CA SER A 86 -12.31 9.60 -6.85
C SER A 86 -12.55 8.25 -6.16
N LEU A 87 -13.78 7.74 -6.19
CA LEU A 87 -14.13 6.43 -5.64
C LEU A 87 -13.50 5.27 -6.42
N ALA A 88 -13.38 5.39 -7.75
CA ALA A 88 -12.68 4.39 -8.56
C ALA A 88 -11.19 4.29 -8.15
N LEU A 89 -10.53 5.41 -7.89
CA LEU A 89 -9.16 5.44 -7.34
C LEU A 89 -9.07 4.81 -5.95
N ALA A 90 -10.02 5.14 -5.05
CA ALA A 90 -10.10 4.53 -3.73
C ALA A 90 -10.25 2.99 -3.78
N ARG A 91 -10.98 2.48 -4.78
CA ARG A 91 -11.09 1.05 -5.03
C ARG A 91 -9.74 0.45 -5.44
N TYR A 92 -9.00 1.09 -6.33
CA TYR A 92 -7.66 0.61 -6.72
C TYR A 92 -6.69 0.61 -5.53
N GLU A 93 -6.70 1.67 -4.72
CA GLU A 93 -5.93 1.71 -3.47
C GLU A 93 -6.27 0.52 -2.56
N SER A 94 -7.55 0.18 -2.42
CA SER A 94 -8.00 -0.95 -1.58
C SER A 94 -7.46 -2.29 -2.09
N PHE A 95 -7.45 -2.52 -3.41
CA PHE A 95 -6.85 -3.73 -3.99
C PHE A 95 -5.33 -3.79 -3.81
N LEU A 96 -4.65 -2.64 -3.94
CA LEU A 96 -3.22 -2.56 -3.71
C LEU A 96 -2.89 -2.79 -2.22
N PHE A 97 -3.68 -2.27 -1.29
CA PHE A 97 -3.56 -2.58 0.15
C PHE A 97 -3.74 -4.07 0.43
N LEU A 98 -4.72 -4.71 -0.20
CA LEU A 98 -4.91 -6.15 -0.07
C LEU A 98 -3.66 -6.91 -0.55
N GLY A 99 -3.11 -6.54 -1.71
CA GLY A 99 -1.86 -7.10 -2.21
C GLY A 99 -0.68 -6.87 -1.25
N ALA A 100 -0.55 -5.66 -0.72
CA ALA A 100 0.46 -5.31 0.26
C ALA A 100 0.38 -6.14 1.54
N GLY A 101 -0.80 -6.61 1.95
CA GLY A 101 -0.98 -7.52 3.08
C GLY A 101 -0.77 -8.99 2.73
N LEU A 102 -1.33 -9.45 1.60
CA LEU A 102 -1.30 -10.86 1.20
C LEU A 102 0.10 -11.37 0.87
N PHE A 103 0.91 -10.58 0.15
CA PHE A 103 2.24 -11.04 -0.25
C PHE A 103 3.17 -11.29 0.95
N PRO A 104 3.35 -10.35 1.91
CA PRO A 104 4.13 -10.61 3.11
C PRO A 104 3.58 -11.78 3.96
N LEU A 105 2.25 -11.93 4.04
CA LEU A 105 1.63 -13.05 4.74
C LEU A 105 2.01 -14.39 4.10
N ILE A 106 1.90 -14.51 2.79
CA ILE A 106 2.33 -15.70 2.03
C ILE A 106 3.82 -15.96 2.27
N GLY A 107 4.65 -14.91 2.21
CA GLY A 107 6.09 -15.02 2.51
C GLY A 107 6.37 -15.56 3.92
N GLY A 108 5.62 -15.10 4.93
CA GLY A 108 5.71 -15.59 6.29
C GLY A 108 5.31 -17.06 6.44
N ILE A 109 4.20 -17.47 5.82
CA ILE A 109 3.72 -18.86 5.84
C ILE A 109 4.73 -19.80 5.16
N LEU A 110 5.25 -19.41 3.99
CA LEU A 110 6.26 -20.19 3.27
C LEU A 110 7.55 -20.33 4.08
N TYR A 111 8.00 -19.24 4.73
CA TYR A 111 9.17 -19.28 5.60
C TYR A 111 8.94 -20.23 6.79
N TYR A 112 7.79 -20.12 7.46
CA TYR A 112 7.43 -20.99 8.58
C TYR A 112 7.46 -22.47 8.17
N SER A 113 6.77 -22.81 7.07
CA SER A 113 6.74 -24.18 6.54
C SER A 113 8.12 -24.71 6.15
N ALA A 114 9.01 -23.86 5.63
CA ALA A 114 10.38 -24.24 5.31
C ALA A 114 11.25 -24.47 6.56
N SER A 115 11.01 -23.70 7.63
CA SER A 115 11.78 -23.77 8.87
C SER A 115 11.35 -24.87 9.84
N SER A 116 10.15 -25.43 9.67
CA SER A 116 9.59 -26.48 10.53
C SER A 116 9.75 -27.90 9.96
N LYS A 117 10.59 -28.08 8.93
CA LYS A 117 11.02 -29.37 8.40
C LYS A 117 12.39 -29.73 8.97
#